data_AF-A0A7R9SYE7-F1
#
_entry.id   AF-A0A7R9SYE7-F1
#
_cell.length_a   1.000
_cell.length_b   1.000
_cell.length_c   1.000
_cell.angle_alpha   90.00
_cell.angle_beta   90.00
_cell.angle_gamma   90.00
#
_symmetry.space_group_name_H-M   'P 1'
#
loop_
_entity.id
_entity.type
_entity.pdbx_description
1 polymer ?
#
loop_
_entity_poly.entity_id
_entity_poly.type
_entity_poly.pdbx_seq_one_letter_code
_entity_poly.pdbx_strand_id
1 'polypeptide(L)'
;NEAILGASNAEYRAYLLNKDKWGGAIELMILSEVYKREIAAYDIVTQRRDLYGEGNGYSERVMVIYDGIHYDALAMAPRRNAPETNDVTVFRSDGGDAAAYDASARELVREANRTRQFTDTANFTLRCLVCQKGIVGEKEAREHAKTTGHQNFGEYA
;
A
#
# COMPACT_ATOMS: atom_id res chain seq x y z
N ASN A 1 12.59 15.49 7.49
CA ASN A 1 12.75 16.91 7.09
C ASN A 1 11.68 17.24 6.05
N GLU A 2 11.47 18.50 5.68
CA GLU A 2 10.36 18.88 4.77
C GLU A 2 10.46 18.20 3.39
N ALA A 3 11.68 17.97 2.90
CA ALA A 3 11.92 17.27 1.64
C ALA A 3 11.36 15.83 1.66
N ILE A 4 11.47 15.13 2.80
CA ILE A 4 10.90 13.78 2.97
C ILE A 4 9.38 13.85 3.15
N LEU A 5 8.87 14.82 3.92
CA LEU A 5 7.45 14.91 4.26
C LEU A 5 6.59 15.52 3.16
N GLY A 6 7.18 16.24 2.21
CA GLY A 6 6.46 17.03 1.20
C GLY A 6 5.71 18.23 1.76
N ALA A 7 5.87 18.53 3.05
CA ALA A 7 5.25 19.62 3.79
C ALA A 7 6.11 19.98 5.01
N SER A 8 5.78 21.07 5.70
CA SER A 8 6.41 21.35 7.00
C SER A 8 6.08 20.26 8.01
N ASN A 9 6.92 20.09 9.03
CA ASN A 9 6.68 19.08 10.06
C ASN A 9 5.33 19.27 10.76
N ALA A 10 4.95 20.52 11.05
CA ALA A 10 3.69 20.84 11.72
C ALA A 10 2.48 20.49 10.85
N GLU A 11 2.53 20.82 9.55
CA GLU A 11 1.46 20.50 8.60
C GLU A 11 1.30 19.00 8.40
N TYR A 12 2.41 18.26 8.23
CA TYR A 12 2.36 16.81 8.07
C TYR A 12 1.76 16.12 9.30
N ARG A 13 2.11 16.58 10.51
CA ARG A 13 1.50 16.08 11.75
C ARG A 13 0.00 16.35 11.80
N ALA A 14 -0.43 17.56 11.44
CA ALA A 14 -1.85 17.88 11.39
C ALA A 14 -2.61 17.05 10.34
N TYR A 15 -1.98 16.82 9.17
CA TYR A 15 -2.50 15.94 8.12
C TYR A 15 -2.71 14.51 8.64
N LEU A 16 -1.70 13.93 9.28
CA LEU A 16 -1.74 12.53 9.72
C LEU A 16 -2.72 12.28 10.88
N LEU A 17 -2.97 13.29 11.72
CA LEU A 17 -3.96 13.20 12.80
C LEU A 17 -5.41 13.26 12.30
N ASN A 18 -5.65 13.59 11.04
CA ASN A 18 -6.97 13.57 10.44
C ASN A 18 -7.33 12.15 9.98
N LYS A 19 -8.37 11.58 10.57
CA LYS A 19 -8.88 10.22 10.27
C LYS A 19 -9.27 9.98 8.80
N ASP A 20 -9.55 11.05 8.05
CA ASP A 20 -9.93 10.97 6.64
C ASP A 20 -8.72 11.07 5.70
N LYS A 21 -7.50 11.11 6.25
CA LYS A 21 -6.24 11.09 5.51
C LYS A 21 -5.56 9.73 5.60
N TRP A 22 -4.88 9.36 4.51
CA TRP A 22 -4.23 8.07 4.40
C TRP A 22 -2.76 8.18 4.78
N GLY A 23 -2.28 7.20 5.54
CA GLY A 23 -0.85 6.95 5.71
C GLY A 23 -0.27 6.21 4.50
N GLY A 24 1.05 6.13 4.44
CA GLY A 24 1.76 5.40 3.39
C GLY A 24 3.18 4.99 3.81
N ALA A 25 4.12 5.10 2.87
CA ALA A 25 5.51 4.63 3.09
C ALA A 25 6.21 5.26 4.30
N ILE A 26 5.95 6.55 4.58
CA ILE A 26 6.51 7.23 5.75
C ILE A 26 5.98 6.61 7.04
N GLU A 27 4.68 6.37 7.13
CA GLU A 27 4.06 5.72 8.29
C GLU A 27 4.54 4.29 8.46
N LEU A 28 4.66 3.50 7.38
CA LEU A 28 5.18 2.13 7.46
C LEU A 28 6.62 2.10 7.98
N MET A 29 7.47 3.05 7.56
CA MET A 29 8.82 3.20 8.10
C MET A 29 8.80 3.53 9.61
N ILE A 30 7.97 4.50 10.03
CA ILE A 30 7.84 4.88 11.45
C ILE A 30 7.33 3.70 12.28
N LEU A 31 6.30 2.99 11.81
CA LEU A 31 5.72 1.85 12.52
C LEU A 31 6.71 0.69 12.66
N SER A 32 7.51 0.43 11.62
CA SER A 32 8.59 -0.54 11.68
C SER A 32 9.58 -0.21 12.80
N GLU A 33 10.00 1.05 12.90
CA GLU A 33 10.90 1.51 13.96
C GLU A 33 10.28 1.47 15.36
N VAL A 34 9.00 1.83 15.49
CA VAL A 34 8.27 1.85 16.76
C VAL A 34 8.09 0.42 17.29
N TYR A 35 7.66 -0.50 16.43
CA TYR A 35 7.40 -1.88 16.83
C TYR A 35 8.64 -2.77 16.82
N LYS A 36 9.78 -2.29 16.30
CA LYS A 36 11.03 -3.05 16.15
C LYS A 36 10.81 -4.33 15.33
N ARG A 37 10.07 -4.19 14.24
CA ARG A 37 9.70 -5.26 13.31
C ARG A 37 9.88 -4.81 11.89
N GLU A 38 10.29 -5.71 11.02
CA GLU A 38 10.22 -5.46 9.59
C GLU A 38 8.76 -5.42 9.14
N ILE A 39 8.47 -4.57 8.14
CA ILE A 39 7.20 -4.58 7.43
C ILE A 39 7.49 -4.81 5.96
N ALA A 40 7.06 -5.95 5.42
CA ALA A 40 7.12 -6.22 3.99
C ALA A 40 5.80 -5.78 3.34
N ALA A 41 5.85 -4.72 2.54
CA ALA A 41 4.73 -4.27 1.73
C ALA A 41 4.85 -4.80 0.31
N TYR A 42 3.83 -5.51 -0.17
CA TYR A 42 3.78 -6.07 -1.51
C TYR A 42 2.81 -5.28 -2.38
N ASP A 43 3.31 -4.64 -3.43
CA ASP A 43 2.50 -3.84 -4.34
C ASP A 43 2.00 -4.73 -5.49
N ILE A 44 0.67 -4.85 -5.63
CA ILE A 44 0.04 -5.69 -6.65
C ILE A 44 0.36 -5.17 -8.05
N VAL A 45 0.32 -3.86 -8.26
CA VAL A 45 0.48 -3.23 -9.57
C VAL A 45 1.88 -3.47 -10.12
N THR A 46 2.89 -3.17 -9.30
CA THR A 46 4.30 -3.24 -9.71
C THR A 46 4.96 -4.57 -9.39
N GLN A 47 4.28 -5.44 -8.63
CA GLN A 47 4.79 -6.71 -8.12
C GLN A 47 6.08 -6.60 -7.29
N ARG A 48 6.43 -5.38 -6.86
CA ARG A 48 7.59 -5.14 -6.00
C ARG A 48 7.26 -5.48 -4.55
N ARG A 49 8.33 -5.70 -3.79
CA ARG A 49 8.28 -5.78 -2.33
C ARG A 49 9.14 -4.66 -1.77
N ASP A 50 8.54 -3.79 -0.98
CA ASP A 50 9.21 -2.77 -0.20
C ASP A 50 9.38 -3.27 1.23
N LEU A 51 10.63 -3.36 1.70
CA LEU A 51 10.94 -3.91 3.03
C LEU A 51 11.38 -2.78 3.98
N TYR A 52 10.47 -2.38 4.86
CA TYR A 52 10.74 -1.35 5.87
C TYR A 52 11.41 -1.97 7.10
N GLY A 53 12.43 -1.31 7.62
CA GLY A 53 13.24 -1.80 8.74
C GLY A 53 14.34 -2.81 8.34
N GLU A 54 14.55 -3.03 7.05
CA GLU A 54 15.64 -3.87 6.54
C GLU A 54 16.99 -3.37 7.07
N GLY A 55 17.84 -4.30 7.52
CA GLY A 55 19.17 -3.98 8.04
C GLY A 55 19.19 -3.49 9.49
N ASN A 56 18.04 -3.23 10.12
CA ASN A 56 17.97 -2.83 11.53
C ASN A 56 18.10 -3.99 12.53
N GLY A 57 18.28 -5.22 12.04
CA GLY A 57 18.45 -6.41 12.88
C GLY A 57 17.18 -6.87 13.60
N TYR A 58 16.00 -6.48 13.12
CA TYR A 58 14.73 -6.97 13.66
C TYR A 58 14.54 -8.44 13.32
N SER A 59 14.18 -9.25 14.32
CA SER A 59 14.01 -10.71 14.18
C SER A 59 12.62 -11.13 13.70
N GLU A 60 11.69 -10.17 13.65
CA GLU A 60 10.28 -10.39 13.33
C GLU A 60 9.86 -9.52 12.15
N ARG A 61 8.95 -10.05 11.33
CA ARG A 61 8.38 -9.40 10.16
C ARG A 61 6.87 -9.54 10.16
N VAL A 62 6.17 -8.49 9.76
CA VAL A 62 4.77 -8.52 9.34
C VAL A 62 4.67 -8.24 7.84
N MET A 63 3.57 -8.66 7.23
CA MET A 63 3.37 -8.53 5.78
C MET A 63 2.05 -7.83 5.47
N VAL A 64 2.08 -6.91 4.52
CA VAL A 64 0.89 -6.21 4.00
C VAL A 64 0.89 -6.25 2.48
N ILE A 65 -0.29 -6.29 1.88
CA ILE A 65 -0.48 -6.20 0.43
C ILE A 65 -1.16 -4.89 0.08
N TYR A 66 -0.75 -4.27 -1.03
CA TYR A 66 -1.21 -2.96 -1.47
C TYR A 66 -1.78 -3.04 -2.88
N ASP A 67 -3.02 -2.59 -3.05
CA ASP A 67 -3.76 -2.67 -4.30
C ASP A 67 -3.72 -1.38 -5.15
N GLY A 68 -2.96 -0.37 -4.72
CA GLY A 68 -2.92 0.95 -5.36
C GLY A 68 -3.71 2.03 -4.64
N ILE A 69 -4.63 1.66 -3.73
CA ILE A 69 -5.39 2.59 -2.86
C ILE A 69 -5.65 2.05 -1.44
N HIS A 70 -5.49 0.76 -1.20
CA HIS A 70 -5.80 0.07 0.04
C HIS A 70 -4.69 -0.88 0.48
N TYR A 71 -4.53 -1.04 1.79
CA TYR A 71 -3.63 -2.02 2.39
C TYR A 71 -4.42 -3.06 3.16
N ASP A 72 -4.14 -4.34 2.89
CA ASP A 72 -4.63 -5.47 3.66
C ASP A 72 -3.47 -6.17 4.38
N ALA A 73 -3.74 -6.68 5.60
CA ALA A 73 -2.77 -7.50 6.32
C ALA A 73 -2.72 -8.91 5.73
N LEU A 74 -1.51 -9.45 5.57
CA LEU A 74 -1.32 -10.84 5.17
C LEU A 74 -1.11 -11.73 6.39
N ALA A 75 -1.79 -12.88 6.38
CA ALA A 75 -1.68 -13.89 7.41
C ALA A 75 -1.43 -15.27 6.77
N MET A 76 -0.79 -16.16 7.51
CA MET A 76 -0.55 -17.54 7.07
C MET A 76 -1.38 -18.50 7.92
N ALA A 77 -2.26 -19.24 7.26
CA ALA A 77 -2.94 -20.37 7.87
C ALA A 77 -1.98 -21.57 7.97
N PRO A 78 -1.97 -22.32 9.09
CA PRO A 78 -1.08 -23.47 9.28
C PRO A 78 -1.39 -24.63 8.32
N ARG A 79 -2.61 -24.66 7.76
CA ARG A 79 -3.06 -25.59 6.73
C ARG A 79 -4.29 -25.04 6.03
N ARG A 80 -4.58 -25.56 4.83
CA ARG A 80 -5.83 -25.27 4.11
C ARG A 80 -7.04 -25.56 5.01
N ASN A 81 -8.00 -24.63 5.03
CA ASN A 81 -9.23 -24.70 5.82
C ASN A 81 -9.02 -24.76 7.35
N ALA A 82 -7.87 -24.31 7.87
CA ALA A 82 -7.75 -24.02 9.29
C ALA A 82 -8.67 -22.84 9.66
N PRO A 83 -9.20 -22.78 10.89
CA PRO A 83 -9.88 -21.57 11.37
C PRO A 83 -8.95 -20.36 11.34
N GLU A 84 -9.46 -19.19 10.97
CA GLU A 84 -8.69 -17.92 10.95
C GLU A 84 -8.07 -17.58 12.31
N THR A 85 -8.64 -18.09 13.42
CA THR A 85 -8.07 -17.94 14.77
C THR A 85 -6.69 -18.57 14.92
N ASN A 86 -6.30 -19.44 13.98
CA ASN A 86 -4.99 -20.09 13.95
C ASN A 86 -4.00 -19.38 13.02
N ASP A 87 -4.43 -18.32 12.34
CA ASP A 87 -3.58 -17.61 11.40
C ASP A 87 -2.48 -16.86 12.14
N VAL A 88 -1.29 -16.86 11.55
CA VAL A 88 -0.11 -16.17 12.06
C VAL A 88 0.14 -14.94 11.20
N THR A 89 0.35 -13.79 11.83
CA THR A 89 0.62 -12.50 11.16
C THR A 89 2.02 -11.94 11.46
N VAL A 90 2.72 -12.54 12.43
CA VAL A 90 4.10 -12.18 12.79
C VAL A 90 4.99 -13.38 12.53
N PHE A 91 5.99 -13.17 11.68
CA PHE A 91 6.89 -14.21 11.20
C PHE A 91 8.31 -13.91 11.66
N ARG A 92 9.19 -14.91 11.61
CA ARG A 92 10.63 -14.63 11.63
C ARG A 92 11.02 -13.84 10.37
N SER A 93 11.91 -12.87 10.52
CA SER A 93 12.45 -12.09 9.40
C SER A 93 13.59 -12.81 8.67
N ASP A 94 14.15 -13.85 9.28
CA ASP A 94 15.31 -14.61 8.81
C ASP A 94 15.04 -16.13 8.68
N GLY A 95 15.98 -16.83 8.03
CA GLY A 95 15.95 -18.28 7.87
C GLY A 95 15.05 -18.79 6.72
N GLY A 96 14.89 -20.12 6.66
CA GLY A 96 14.15 -20.79 5.58
C GLY A 96 12.66 -20.44 5.55
N ASP A 97 12.05 -20.30 6.72
CA ASP A 97 10.61 -19.96 6.83
C ASP A 97 10.33 -18.55 6.29
N ALA A 98 11.21 -17.58 6.56
CA ALA A 98 11.07 -16.22 6.04
C ALA A 98 11.07 -16.18 4.51
N ALA A 99 11.92 -16.98 3.87
CA ALA A 99 11.95 -17.12 2.40
C ALA A 99 10.69 -17.80 1.85
N ALA A 100 10.17 -18.82 2.55
CA ALA A 100 8.94 -19.52 2.16
C ALA A 100 7.70 -18.61 2.27
N TYR A 101 7.61 -17.80 3.32
CA TYR A 101 6.52 -16.83 3.49
C TYR A 101 6.60 -15.72 2.43
N ASP A 102 7.80 -15.19 2.14
CA ASP A 102 7.99 -14.21 1.07
C ASP A 102 7.58 -14.77 -0.31
N ALA A 103 7.98 -16.00 -0.61
CA ALA A 103 7.59 -16.67 -1.85
C ALA A 103 6.06 -16.85 -1.96
N SER A 104 5.40 -17.22 -0.85
CA SER A 104 3.94 -17.38 -0.80
C SER A 104 3.22 -16.06 -1.03
N ALA A 105 3.66 -14.98 -0.37
CA ALA A 105 3.11 -13.64 -0.56
C ALA A 105 3.29 -13.15 -2.01
N ARG A 106 4.45 -13.38 -2.63
CA ARG A 106 4.70 -13.04 -4.03
C ARG A 106 3.80 -13.80 -4.99
N GLU A 107 3.47 -15.05 -4.71
CA GLU A 107 2.55 -15.82 -5.54
C GLU A 107 1.12 -15.26 -5.46
N LEU A 108 0.67 -14.89 -4.26
CA LEU A 108 -0.62 -14.20 -4.09
C LEU A 108 -0.65 -12.88 -4.88
N VAL A 109 0.43 -12.09 -4.82
CA VAL A 109 0.58 -10.83 -5.56
C VAL A 109 0.51 -11.04 -7.07
N ARG A 110 1.17 -12.08 -7.60
CA ARG A 110 1.10 -12.42 -9.04
C ARG A 110 -0.31 -12.79 -9.46
N GLU A 111 -1.01 -13.59 -8.66
CA GLU A 111 -2.38 -13.98 -8.96
C GLU A 111 -3.34 -12.78 -8.89
N ALA A 112 -3.22 -11.93 -7.86
CA ALA A 112 -3.98 -10.70 -7.72
C ALA A 112 -3.72 -9.74 -8.90
N ASN A 113 -2.47 -9.62 -9.34
CA ASN A 113 -2.14 -8.83 -10.53
C ASN A 113 -2.76 -9.43 -11.80
N ARG A 114 -2.61 -10.74 -12.01
CA ARG A 114 -3.15 -11.47 -13.17
C ARG A 114 -4.67 -11.35 -13.27
N THR A 115 -5.35 -11.33 -12.13
CA THR A 115 -6.82 -11.21 -12.00
C THR A 115 -7.30 -9.76 -11.85
N ARG A 116 -6.38 -8.78 -11.94
CA ARG A 116 -6.66 -7.33 -11.84
C ARG A 116 -7.37 -6.92 -10.54
N GLN A 117 -6.99 -7.54 -9.42
CA GLN A 117 -7.43 -7.17 -8.08
C GLN A 117 -6.63 -5.96 -7.56
N PHE A 118 -6.66 -4.86 -8.31
CA PHE A 118 -5.96 -3.62 -7.97
C PHE A 118 -6.58 -2.41 -8.68
N THR A 119 -6.32 -1.23 -8.15
CA THR A 119 -6.68 0.06 -8.75
C THR A 119 -5.44 0.71 -9.35
N ASP A 120 -5.35 0.77 -10.68
CA ASP A 120 -4.26 1.45 -11.37
C ASP A 120 -4.48 2.96 -11.38
N THR A 121 -4.14 3.62 -10.27
CA THR A 121 -4.27 5.07 -10.14
C THR A 121 -3.39 5.86 -11.14
N ALA A 122 -2.45 5.22 -11.83
CA ALA A 122 -1.65 5.87 -12.85
C ALA A 122 -2.36 5.90 -14.22
N ASN A 123 -3.18 4.89 -14.54
CA ASN A 123 -3.71 4.72 -15.90
C ASN A 123 -5.24 4.57 -16.00
N PHE A 124 -5.97 4.56 -14.88
CA PHE A 124 -7.43 4.47 -14.89
C PHE A 124 -8.10 5.61 -15.67
N THR A 125 -9.18 5.29 -16.37
CA THR A 125 -9.95 6.26 -17.16
C THR A 125 -11.04 6.90 -16.33
N LEU A 126 -10.93 8.21 -16.15
CA LEU A 126 -11.84 9.05 -15.41
C LEU A 126 -12.62 9.96 -16.35
N ARG A 127 -13.87 10.23 -16.00
CA ARG A 127 -14.68 11.30 -16.60
C ARG A 127 -14.95 12.36 -15.55
N CYS A 128 -14.62 13.60 -15.88
CA CYS A 128 -15.08 14.73 -15.07
C CYS A 128 -16.60 14.85 -15.22
N LEU A 129 -17.35 14.69 -14.14
CA LEU A 129 -18.82 14.73 -14.17
C LEU A 129 -19.37 16.16 -14.30
N VAL A 130 -18.52 17.18 -14.21
CA VAL A 130 -18.89 18.59 -14.40
C VAL A 130 -18.83 18.98 -15.88
N CYS A 131 -17.72 18.71 -16.57
CA CYS A 131 -17.50 19.11 -17.96
C CYS A 131 -17.39 17.95 -18.96
N GLN A 132 -17.59 16.72 -18.51
CA GLN A 132 -17.60 15.49 -19.33
C GLN A 132 -16.27 15.15 -20.03
N LYS A 133 -15.18 15.86 -19.71
CA LYS A 133 -13.84 15.59 -20.25
C LYS A 133 -13.32 14.23 -19.75
N GLY A 134 -12.80 13.42 -20.67
CA GLY A 134 -12.03 12.22 -20.36
C GLY A 134 -10.64 12.56 -19.84
N ILE A 135 -10.21 11.86 -18.81
CA ILE A 135 -9.00 12.11 -18.02
C ILE A 135 -8.35 10.75 -17.79
N VAL A 136 -7.02 10.67 -17.91
CA VAL A 136 -6.27 9.43 -17.69
C VAL A 136 -5.38 9.57 -16.45
N GLY A 137 -5.66 8.75 -15.44
CA GLY A 137 -4.86 8.67 -14.23
C GLY A 137 -5.03 9.85 -13.27
N GLU A 138 -4.45 9.69 -12.08
CA GLU A 138 -4.53 10.67 -11.01
C GLU A 138 -3.82 11.97 -11.38
N LYS A 139 -2.71 11.89 -12.10
CA LYS A 139 -1.91 13.07 -12.48
C LYS A 139 -2.72 14.04 -13.33
N GLU A 140 -3.41 13.54 -14.36
CA GLU A 140 -4.27 14.39 -15.19
C GLU A 140 -5.49 14.89 -14.41
N ALA A 141 -6.06 14.06 -13.52
CA ALA A 141 -7.18 14.47 -12.68
C ALA A 141 -6.81 15.64 -11.75
N ARG A 142 -5.62 15.59 -11.12
CA ARG A 142 -5.09 16.67 -10.28
C ARG A 142 -4.86 17.95 -11.08
N GLU A 143 -4.26 17.85 -12.26
CA GLU A 143 -4.03 19.03 -13.11
C GLU A 143 -5.35 19.62 -13.63
N HIS A 144 -6.31 18.77 -14.00
CA HIS A 144 -7.66 19.18 -14.38
C HIS A 144 -8.37 19.90 -13.23
N ALA A 145 -8.33 19.36 -12.02
CA ALA A 145 -8.92 19.98 -10.84
C ALA A 145 -8.28 21.33 -10.52
N LYS A 146 -6.95 21.43 -10.66
CA LYS A 146 -6.21 22.68 -10.43
C LYS A 146 -6.55 23.77 -11.44
N THR A 147 -6.71 23.41 -12.71
CA THR A 147 -6.95 24.36 -13.80
C THR A 147 -8.41 24.77 -13.92
N THR A 148 -9.36 23.88 -13.59
CA THR A 148 -10.80 24.10 -13.77
C THR A 148 -11.58 24.28 -12.49
N GLY A 149 -11.03 23.87 -11.33
CA GLY A 149 -11.76 23.78 -10.07
C GLY A 149 -12.68 22.55 -9.97
N HIS A 150 -12.76 21.70 -10.99
CA HIS A 150 -13.64 20.52 -10.97
C HIS A 150 -13.01 19.37 -10.18
N GLN A 151 -13.74 18.85 -9.19
CA GLN A 151 -13.26 17.73 -8.34
C GLN A 151 -14.17 16.49 -8.38
N ASN A 152 -15.26 16.53 -9.15
CA ASN A 152 -16.18 15.42 -9.28
C ASN A 152 -15.79 14.54 -10.48
N PHE A 153 -15.17 13.39 -10.21
CA PHE A 153 -14.71 12.42 -11.20
C PHE A 153 -15.42 11.08 -10.99
N GLY A 154 -15.80 10.43 -12.09
CA GLY A 154 -16.29 9.05 -12.09
C GLY A 154 -15.41 8.19 -12.96
N GLU A 155 -15.04 7.01 -12.48
CA GLU A 155 -14.37 6.01 -13.30
C GLU A 155 -15.36 5.45 -14.32
N TYR A 156 -14.89 5.22 -15.54
CA TYR A 156 -15.66 4.56 -16.59
C TYR A 156 -14.76 3.60 -17.36
N ALA A 157 -15.30 2.42 -17.64
CA ALA A 157 -14.68 1.38 -18.47
C ALA A 157 -15.16 1.47 -19.91
#